data_AF-A0A8J3BVA7-F1
#
_entry.id   AF-A0A8J3BVA7-F1
#
_cell.length_a   1.000
_cell.length_b   1.000
_cell.length_c   1.000
_cell.angle_alpha   90.00
_cell.angle_beta   90.00
_cell.angle_gamma   90.00
#
_symmetry.space_group_name_H-M   'P 1'
#
loop_
_entity.id
_entity.type
_entity.pdbx_description
1 polymer ?
#
loop_
_entity_poly.entity_id
_entity_poly.type
_entity_poly.pdbx_seq_one_letter_code
_entity_poly.pdbx_strand_id
1 'polypeptide(L)'
;MSLSNGRLGLEDPVRAPATRAVPLPRAAAPPRGDADLPRYLRELTHLADRDGLEAAHAGCAVAMAEARRCADPSALAAAHSLRASVARRRGDLRAAGHDATTAADLLDAAGAGDREDAAMLLLARRLAVLLDIGDVATAETLIDRSGGAPDDSPSALTLRYARGLLHAAAGRPGEGVSELFACGERLGARGTDHPLVLPWRSAAARILAGIGAAEAASRLVDEEIALIRRGGTRSALGRALRIRAMVRTGSDALTLLDESVRLLAATPRRFEYAQVLVDQAVLLTAARRRPQARRQLREGLALARRCGSPALEERARTAYAAAGGKPRPA
;
A
#
# COMPACT_ATOMS: atom_id res chain seq x y z
N MET A 1 -40.16 -16.68 28.12
CA MET A 1 -39.08 -15.69 28.32
C MET A 1 -38.45 -15.40 26.97
N SER A 2 -38.88 -14.29 26.37
CA SER A 2 -38.46 -13.82 25.06
C SER A 2 -37.26 -12.89 25.23
N LEU A 3 -36.16 -13.14 24.52
CA LEU A 3 -34.97 -12.29 24.55
C LEU A 3 -35.11 -11.18 23.51
N SER A 4 -35.24 -9.96 24.02
CA SER A 4 -35.43 -8.73 23.29
C SER A 4 -34.16 -8.28 22.56
N ASN A 5 -34.36 -7.85 21.32
CA ASN A 5 -33.45 -7.09 20.47
C ASN A 5 -32.77 -5.92 21.22
N GLY A 6 -31.44 -5.94 21.28
CA GLY A 6 -30.60 -4.79 21.59
C GLY A 6 -30.06 -4.16 20.32
N ARG A 7 -30.77 -3.15 19.80
CA ARG A 7 -30.32 -2.28 18.71
C ARG A 7 -29.09 -1.48 19.16
N LEU A 8 -27.96 -1.66 18.51
CA LEU A 8 -26.85 -0.71 18.55
C LEU A 8 -27.25 0.52 17.73
N GLY A 9 -27.51 1.63 18.42
CA GLY A 9 -27.83 2.92 17.83
C GLY A 9 -26.61 3.54 17.15
N LEU A 10 -26.48 3.30 15.84
CA LEU A 10 -25.71 4.15 14.94
C LEU A 10 -26.72 5.05 14.23
N GLU A 11 -26.79 6.31 14.66
CA GLU A 11 -27.51 7.33 13.91
C GLU A 11 -26.85 7.51 12.54
N ASP A 12 -27.70 7.68 11.52
CA ASP A 12 -27.37 7.78 10.11
C ASP A 12 -27.22 9.26 9.70
N PRO A 13 -26.01 9.79 9.45
CA PRO A 13 -25.87 11.12 8.89
C PRO A 13 -25.82 11.00 7.35
N VAL A 14 -26.99 10.80 6.72
CA VAL A 14 -27.15 11.04 5.28
C VAL A 14 -27.08 12.54 5.03
N ARG A 15 -25.86 13.04 4.83
CA ARG A 15 -25.64 14.25 4.04
C ARG A 15 -24.81 13.83 2.83
N ALA A 16 -25.49 13.63 1.70
CA ALA A 16 -24.82 13.37 0.43
C ALA A 16 -23.90 14.55 0.08
N PRO A 17 -22.57 14.40 0.03
CA PRO A 17 -21.74 15.42 -0.57
C PRO A 17 -21.87 15.29 -2.10
N ALA A 18 -22.07 16.43 -2.75
CA ALA A 18 -22.07 16.54 -4.21
C ALA A 18 -20.83 15.84 -4.79
N THR A 19 -21.05 14.92 -5.73
CA THR A 19 -20.03 14.31 -6.59
C THR A 19 -19.44 15.38 -7.51
N ARG A 20 -18.60 16.25 -6.94
CA ARG A 20 -17.76 17.14 -7.72
C ARG A 20 -16.60 16.29 -8.24
N ALA A 21 -16.46 16.20 -9.55
CA ALA A 21 -15.24 15.68 -10.17
C ALA A 21 -14.06 16.40 -9.52
N VAL A 22 -13.23 15.67 -8.75
CA VAL A 22 -12.03 16.21 -8.15
C VAL A 22 -11.13 16.60 -9.32
N PRO A 23 -10.78 17.89 -9.51
CA PRO A 23 -9.91 18.31 -10.59
C PRO A 23 -8.63 17.49 -10.59
N LEU A 24 -8.10 17.17 -11.77
CA LEU A 24 -6.75 16.63 -11.87
C LEU A 24 -5.82 17.54 -11.06
N PRO A 25 -5.03 16.99 -10.13
CA PRO A 25 -4.18 17.80 -9.29
C PRO A 25 -3.24 18.62 -10.18
N ARG A 26 -3.37 19.96 -10.12
CA ARG A 26 -2.45 20.89 -10.77
C ARG A 26 -1.05 20.61 -10.25
N ALA A 27 -0.04 20.72 -11.12
CA ALA A 27 1.35 20.63 -10.70
C ALA A 27 1.59 21.62 -9.55
N ALA A 28 2.10 21.13 -8.43
CA ALA A 28 2.44 21.94 -7.28
C ALA A 28 3.40 23.05 -7.72
N ALA A 29 3.15 24.29 -7.31
CA ALA A 29 4.08 25.38 -7.59
C ALA A 29 5.45 25.04 -6.97
N PRO A 30 6.56 25.16 -7.72
CA PRO A 30 7.87 24.78 -7.22
C PRO A 30 8.21 25.58 -5.95
N PRO A 31 8.88 24.95 -4.96
CA PRO A 31 9.25 25.60 -3.71
C PRO A 31 10.24 26.74 -4.00
N ARG A 32 10.12 27.85 -3.24
CA ARG A 32 11.04 28.99 -3.29
C ARG A 32 11.67 29.17 -1.91
N GLY A 33 12.68 28.36 -1.61
CA GLY A 33 13.33 28.32 -0.30
C GLY A 33 12.95 27.10 0.54
N ASP A 34 13.65 26.96 1.65
CA ASP A 34 13.51 25.91 2.65
C ASP A 34 12.11 25.86 3.28
N ALA A 35 11.55 27.02 3.64
CA ALA A 35 10.25 27.14 4.28
C ALA A 35 9.08 26.58 3.44
N ASP A 36 9.23 26.52 2.11
CA ASP A 36 8.23 25.98 1.19
C ASP A 36 8.27 24.46 1.06
N LEU A 37 9.40 23.82 1.38
CA LEU A 37 9.62 22.39 1.15
C LEU A 37 8.59 21.48 1.87
N PRO A 38 8.25 21.69 3.15
CA PRO A 38 7.25 20.86 3.82
C PRO A 38 5.87 20.94 3.18
N ARG A 39 5.44 22.13 2.73
CA ARG A 39 4.18 22.30 1.99
C ARG A 39 4.24 21.56 0.66
N TYR A 40 5.31 21.76 -0.09
CA TYR A 40 5.50 21.13 -1.40
C TYR A 40 5.49 19.60 -1.32
N LEU A 41 6.21 19.01 -0.36
CA LEU A 41 6.25 17.55 -0.15
C LEU A 41 4.88 16.97 0.24
N ARG A 42 4.05 17.71 1.00
CA ARG A 42 2.66 17.31 1.30
C ARG A 42 1.79 17.32 0.05
N GLU A 43 1.91 18.34 -0.80
CA GLU A 43 1.19 18.40 -2.09
C GLU A 43 1.57 17.24 -3.01
N LEU A 44 2.87 16.93 -3.11
CA LEU A 44 3.35 15.77 -3.87
C LEU A 44 2.85 14.44 -3.30
N THR A 45 2.73 14.32 -1.97
CA THR A 45 2.14 13.14 -1.32
C THR A 45 0.67 12.97 -1.71
N HIS A 46 -0.12 14.03 -1.63
CA HIS A 46 -1.54 14.02 -2.03
C HIS A 46 -1.75 13.74 -3.52
N LEU A 47 -0.84 14.24 -4.37
CA LEU A 47 -0.79 13.95 -5.80
C LEU A 47 -0.50 12.45 -6.03
N ALA A 48 0.48 11.89 -5.32
CA ALA A 48 0.84 10.47 -5.40
C ALA A 48 -0.29 9.55 -4.91
N ASP A 49 -1.03 9.93 -3.86
CA ASP A 49 -2.18 9.16 -3.36
C ASP A 49 -3.34 9.12 -4.37
N ARG A 50 -3.42 10.12 -5.26
CA ARG A 50 -4.40 10.21 -6.35
C ARG A 50 -3.87 9.70 -7.71
N ASP A 51 -2.84 8.86 -7.69
CA ASP A 51 -2.20 8.27 -8.86
C ASP A 51 -1.47 9.24 -9.80
N GLY A 52 -1.21 10.48 -9.37
CA GLY A 52 -0.33 11.43 -10.07
C GLY A 52 1.15 11.07 -9.95
N LEU A 53 1.52 9.81 -10.15
CA LEU A 53 2.85 9.28 -9.83
C LEU A 53 3.97 9.87 -10.70
N GLU A 54 3.72 10.17 -11.97
CA GLU A 54 4.71 10.81 -12.85
C GLU A 54 5.07 12.22 -12.36
N ALA A 55 4.04 13.04 -12.12
CA ALA A 55 4.24 14.40 -11.64
C ALA A 55 4.80 14.43 -10.22
N ALA A 56 4.38 13.51 -9.34
CA ALA A 56 4.97 13.37 -8.01
C ALA A 56 6.46 12.98 -8.08
N HIS A 57 6.83 12.06 -8.97
CA HIS A 57 8.22 11.64 -9.15
C HIS A 57 9.11 12.80 -9.65
N ALA A 58 8.65 13.54 -10.66
CA ALA A 58 9.33 14.73 -11.16
C ALA A 58 9.44 15.81 -10.06
N GLY A 59 8.38 16.03 -9.30
CA GLY A 59 8.37 16.97 -8.17
C GLY A 59 9.37 16.58 -7.07
N CYS A 60 9.57 15.29 -6.79
CA CYS A 60 10.59 14.88 -5.83
C CYS A 60 12.00 15.33 -6.27
N ALA A 61 12.31 15.28 -7.57
CA ALA A 61 13.61 15.75 -8.07
C ALA A 61 13.79 17.27 -7.83
N VAL A 62 12.72 18.05 -8.02
CA VAL A 62 12.71 19.49 -7.70
C VAL A 62 12.94 19.73 -6.20
N ALA A 63 12.20 19.01 -5.34
CA ALA A 63 12.36 19.12 -3.89
C ALA A 63 13.78 18.78 -3.43
N MET A 64 14.39 17.74 -4.02
CA MET A 64 15.77 17.35 -3.70
C MET A 64 16.80 18.38 -4.13
N ALA A 65 16.64 18.98 -5.32
CA ALA A 65 17.52 20.04 -5.80
C ALA A 65 17.46 21.25 -4.86
N GLU A 66 16.26 21.63 -4.44
CA GLU A 66 16.04 22.75 -3.54
C GLU A 66 16.55 22.49 -2.12
N ALA A 67 16.31 21.30 -1.56
CA ALA A 67 16.84 20.90 -0.26
C ALA A 67 18.38 20.95 -0.22
N ARG A 68 19.04 20.52 -1.31
CA ARG A 68 20.51 20.65 -1.46
C ARG A 68 20.94 22.12 -1.54
N ARG A 69 20.22 22.94 -2.29
CA ARG A 69 20.51 24.38 -2.41
C ARG A 69 20.43 25.09 -1.05
N CYS A 70 19.48 24.68 -0.21
CA CYS A 70 19.30 25.23 1.13
C CYS A 70 20.16 24.55 2.20
N ALA A 71 20.95 23.53 1.84
CA ALA A 71 21.73 22.70 2.76
C ALA A 71 20.90 22.09 3.92
N ASP A 72 19.67 21.66 3.63
CA ASP A 72 18.76 21.03 4.60
C ASP A 72 18.75 19.50 4.43
N PRO A 73 19.50 18.75 5.26
CA PRO A 73 19.56 17.29 5.17
C PRO A 73 18.23 16.61 5.53
N SER A 74 17.44 17.19 6.44
CA SER A 74 16.14 16.64 6.85
C SER A 74 15.11 16.77 5.72
N ALA A 75 15.08 17.91 5.03
CA ALA A 75 14.23 18.07 3.85
C ALA A 75 14.68 17.17 2.69
N LEU A 76 15.99 16.97 2.51
CA LEU A 76 16.52 16.05 1.51
C LEU A 76 16.14 14.60 1.82
N ALA A 77 16.23 14.18 3.09
CA ALA A 77 15.77 12.87 3.56
C ALA A 77 14.26 12.67 3.30
N ALA A 78 13.44 13.67 3.62
CA ALA A 78 12.00 13.63 3.35
C ALA A 78 11.66 13.52 1.86
N ALA A 79 12.42 14.20 0.99
CA ALA A 79 12.25 14.14 -0.46
C ALA A 79 12.64 12.76 -1.02
N HIS A 80 13.75 12.17 -0.57
CA HIS A 80 14.13 10.79 -0.92
C HIS A 80 13.06 9.79 -0.43
N SER A 81 12.58 9.93 0.80
CA SER A 81 11.52 9.09 1.36
C SER A 81 10.22 9.12 0.54
N LEU A 82 9.80 10.30 0.10
CA LEU A 82 8.63 10.41 -0.77
C LEU A 82 8.90 9.78 -2.14
N ARG A 83 10.08 10.01 -2.73
CA ARG A 83 10.47 9.40 -4.00
C ARG A 83 10.50 7.88 -3.92
N ALA A 84 10.94 7.31 -2.79
CA ALA A 84 10.86 5.88 -2.51
C ALA A 84 9.42 5.36 -2.56
N SER A 85 8.50 6.04 -1.86
CA SER A 85 7.06 5.69 -1.86
C SER A 85 6.45 5.77 -3.27
N VAL A 86 6.82 6.80 -4.05
CA VAL A 86 6.35 6.96 -5.44
C VAL A 86 6.93 5.86 -6.34
N ALA A 87 8.23 5.60 -6.27
CA ALA A 87 8.91 4.55 -7.04
C ALA A 87 8.31 3.16 -6.75
N ARG A 88 8.05 2.85 -5.47
CA ARG A 88 7.37 1.62 -5.05
C ARG A 88 6.04 1.43 -5.76
N ARG A 89 5.21 2.48 -5.78
CA ARG A 89 3.88 2.47 -6.42
C ARG A 89 3.98 2.35 -7.95
N ARG A 90 4.98 2.99 -8.57
CA ARG A 90 5.30 2.86 -10.00
C ARG A 90 5.83 1.48 -10.38
N GLY A 91 6.17 0.65 -9.40
CA GLY A 91 6.81 -0.64 -9.61
C GLY A 91 8.27 -0.51 -10.00
N ASP A 92 9.02 0.40 -9.38
CA ASP A 92 10.49 0.38 -9.39
C ASP A 92 10.98 0.19 -7.96
N LEU A 93 10.96 -1.07 -7.50
CA LEU A 93 11.33 -1.40 -6.12
C LEU A 93 12.83 -1.28 -5.86
N ARG A 94 13.66 -1.35 -6.91
CA ARG A 94 15.11 -1.13 -6.79
C ARG A 94 15.39 0.33 -6.47
N ALA A 95 14.83 1.26 -7.24
CA ALA A 95 14.94 2.69 -6.94
C ALA A 95 14.29 3.02 -5.59
N ALA A 96 13.14 2.40 -5.28
CA ALA A 96 12.48 2.61 -4.00
C ALA A 96 13.35 2.19 -2.80
N GLY A 97 14.03 1.03 -2.89
CA GLY A 97 14.93 0.55 -1.84
C GLY A 97 16.14 1.46 -1.68
N HIS A 98 16.76 1.87 -2.78
CA HIS A 98 17.87 2.83 -2.75
C HIS A 98 17.48 4.14 -2.07
N ASP A 99 16.37 4.76 -2.50
CA ASP A 99 15.89 6.01 -1.92
C ASP A 99 15.48 5.88 -0.45
N ALA A 100 14.89 4.76 -0.05
CA ALA A 100 14.52 4.51 1.35
C ALA A 100 15.76 4.38 2.25
N THR A 101 16.82 3.75 1.76
CA THR A 101 18.11 3.67 2.47
C THR A 101 18.77 5.04 2.55
N THR A 102 18.89 5.76 1.42
CA THR A 102 19.46 7.12 1.41
C THR A 102 18.70 8.08 2.33
N ALA A 103 17.38 7.99 2.37
CA ALA A 103 16.58 8.79 3.29
C ALA A 103 16.92 8.52 4.76
N ALA A 104 17.13 7.25 5.14
CA ALA A 104 17.52 6.89 6.49
C ALA A 104 18.94 7.37 6.81
N ASP A 105 19.91 7.15 5.92
CA ASP A 105 21.30 7.58 6.13
C ASP A 105 21.42 9.11 6.32
N LEU A 106 20.64 9.88 5.55
CA LEU A 106 20.58 11.33 5.68
C LEU A 106 19.93 11.79 6.99
N LEU A 107 18.90 11.09 7.44
CA LEU A 107 18.22 11.40 8.69
C LEU A 107 19.12 11.10 9.90
N ASP A 108 19.83 9.97 9.87
CA ASP A 108 20.81 9.59 10.89
C ASP A 108 21.95 10.63 10.95
N ALA A 109 22.45 11.06 9.79
CA ALA A 109 23.48 12.11 9.70
C ALA A 109 22.99 13.49 10.19
N ALA A 110 21.68 13.77 10.09
CA ALA A 110 21.08 15.00 10.61
C ALA A 110 20.86 14.96 12.14
N GLY A 111 21.09 13.81 12.79
CA GLY A 111 20.96 13.64 14.24
C GLY A 111 19.52 13.64 14.75
N ALA A 112 18.54 13.38 13.87
CA ALA A 112 17.13 13.29 14.26
C ALA A 112 16.88 12.06 15.13
N GLY A 113 16.06 12.21 16.17
CA GLY A 113 15.69 11.10 17.04
C GLY A 113 14.69 10.14 16.37
N ASP A 114 14.75 8.85 16.72
CA ASP A 114 13.86 7.79 16.20
C ASP A 114 12.36 8.07 16.38
N ARG A 115 12.01 8.97 17.31
CA ARG A 115 10.63 9.34 17.67
C ARG A 115 10.10 10.58 16.96
N GLU A 116 10.90 11.21 16.11
CA GLU A 116 10.44 12.34 15.31
C GLU A 116 9.46 11.87 14.23
N ASP A 117 8.45 12.69 13.92
CA ASP A 117 7.40 12.35 12.94
C ASP A 117 7.99 11.95 11.58
N ALA A 118 9.06 12.64 11.16
CA ALA A 118 9.81 12.31 9.95
C ALA A 118 10.44 10.92 10.00
N ALA A 119 11.08 10.55 11.12
CA ALA A 119 11.70 9.24 11.32
C ALA A 119 10.68 8.11 11.18
N MET A 120 9.51 8.26 11.81
CA MET A 120 8.42 7.28 11.75
C MET A 120 7.88 7.09 10.33
N LEU A 121 7.71 8.19 9.58
CA LEU A 121 7.23 8.12 8.19
C LEU A 121 8.25 7.46 7.27
N LEU A 122 9.54 7.78 7.44
CA LEU A 122 10.65 7.19 6.69
C LEU A 122 10.73 5.69 6.95
N LEU A 123 10.69 5.29 8.22
CA LEU A 123 10.69 3.89 8.62
C LEU A 123 9.49 3.14 8.02
N ALA A 124 8.28 3.69 8.13
CA ALA A 124 7.09 3.06 7.58
C ALA A 124 7.18 2.82 6.06
N ARG A 125 7.72 3.78 5.30
CA ARG A 125 7.94 3.66 3.85
C ARG A 125 9.04 2.65 3.52
N ARG A 126 10.12 2.61 4.31
CA ARG A 126 11.20 1.61 4.17
C ARG A 126 10.67 0.20 4.43
N LEU A 127 9.88 0.00 5.48
CA LEU A 127 9.22 -1.27 5.76
C LEU A 127 8.31 -1.72 4.62
N ALA A 128 7.54 -0.80 4.03
CA ALA A 128 6.69 -1.14 2.89
C ALA A 128 7.51 -1.67 1.68
N VAL A 129 8.68 -1.10 1.41
CA VAL A 129 9.57 -1.59 0.34
C VAL A 129 10.13 -2.97 0.69
N LEU A 130 10.63 -3.16 1.91
CA LEU A 130 11.18 -4.44 2.38
C LEU A 130 10.14 -5.57 2.29
N LEU A 131 8.90 -5.29 2.70
CA LEU A 131 7.79 -6.24 2.59
C LEU A 131 7.43 -6.57 1.14
N ASP A 132 7.49 -5.59 0.23
CA ASP A 132 7.20 -5.79 -1.20
C ASP A 132 8.29 -6.63 -1.90
N ILE A 133 9.54 -6.60 -1.43
CA ILE A 133 10.63 -7.46 -1.94
C ILE A 133 10.75 -8.80 -1.18
N GLY A 134 10.06 -8.94 -0.04
CA GLY A 134 10.05 -10.14 0.81
C GLY A 134 11.16 -10.22 1.85
N ASP A 135 11.87 -9.12 2.12
CA ASP A 135 12.92 -9.06 3.13
C ASP A 135 12.33 -8.77 4.52
N VAL A 136 11.65 -9.79 5.07
CA VAL A 136 11.01 -9.72 6.39
C VAL A 136 12.05 -9.61 7.51
N ALA A 137 13.18 -10.30 7.39
CA ALA A 137 14.22 -10.33 8.42
C ALA A 137 14.86 -8.94 8.66
N THR A 138 15.21 -8.22 7.59
CA THR A 138 15.70 -6.84 7.72
C THR A 138 14.63 -5.92 8.30
N ALA A 139 13.36 -6.11 7.92
CA ALA A 139 12.26 -5.31 8.44
C ALA A 139 12.02 -5.52 9.94
N GLU A 140 12.14 -6.76 10.45
CA GLU A 140 12.09 -7.06 11.89
C GLU A 140 13.24 -6.37 12.65
N THR A 141 14.46 -6.50 12.13
CA THR A 141 15.66 -5.87 12.73
C THR A 141 15.55 -4.34 12.80
N LEU A 142 14.83 -3.71 11.86
CA LEU A 142 14.58 -2.26 11.89
C LEU A 142 13.57 -1.87 12.97
N ILE A 143 12.49 -2.64 13.14
CA ILE A 143 11.49 -2.36 14.17
C ILE A 143 12.05 -2.53 15.57
N ASP A 144 12.83 -3.58 15.82
CA ASP A 144 13.42 -3.84 17.15
C ASP A 144 14.32 -2.69 17.64
N ARG A 145 14.96 -1.99 16.71
CA ARG A 145 15.81 -0.82 17.01
C ARG A 145 15.01 0.46 17.26
N SER A 146 13.81 0.58 16.70
CA SER A 146 13.01 1.83 16.70
C SER A 146 12.25 2.13 18.01
N GLY A 147 12.30 1.24 19.01
CA GLY A 147 11.71 1.30 20.36
C GLY A 147 10.65 2.37 20.72
N GLY A 148 9.44 1.95 21.14
CA GLY A 148 8.48 2.79 21.87
C GLY A 148 7.00 2.59 21.52
N ALA A 149 6.10 3.00 22.43
CA ALA A 149 4.66 3.04 22.17
C ALA A 149 4.31 4.22 21.24
N PRO A 150 3.48 4.05 20.21
CA PRO A 150 3.21 5.12 19.26
C PRO A 150 2.37 6.22 19.91
N ASP A 151 2.74 7.48 19.65
CA ASP A 151 1.76 8.56 19.71
C ASP A 151 0.70 8.38 18.60
N ASP A 152 -0.27 9.29 18.52
CA ASP A 152 -1.30 9.25 17.48
C ASP A 152 -0.96 10.15 16.28
N SER A 153 0.29 10.56 16.08
CA SER A 153 0.67 11.37 14.90
C SER A 153 0.32 10.66 13.58
N PRO A 154 0.06 11.40 12.48
CA PRO A 154 -0.19 10.77 11.17
C PRO A 154 0.91 9.80 10.73
N SER A 155 2.17 10.11 11.05
CA SER A 155 3.32 9.26 10.72
C SER A 155 3.39 8.03 11.64
N ALA A 156 3.05 8.16 12.93
CA ALA A 156 2.91 7.01 13.82
C ALA A 156 1.79 6.05 13.37
N LEU A 157 0.66 6.55 12.88
CA LEU A 157 -0.42 5.72 12.32
C LEU A 157 0.03 4.99 11.04
N THR A 158 0.84 5.64 10.22
CA THR A 158 1.44 5.03 9.02
C THR A 158 2.44 3.94 9.39
N LEU A 159 3.27 4.18 10.41
CA LEU A 159 4.19 3.18 10.97
C LEU A 159 3.42 2.01 11.60
N ARG A 160 2.34 2.28 12.32
CA ARG A 160 1.45 1.25 12.89
C ARG A 160 0.88 0.33 11.81
N TYR A 161 0.39 0.92 10.72
CA TYR A 161 -0.07 0.16 9.56
C TYR A 161 1.03 -0.75 8.98
N ALA A 162 2.24 -0.21 8.80
CA ALA A 162 3.39 -0.97 8.30
C ALA A 162 3.81 -2.10 9.25
N ARG A 163 3.81 -1.85 10.57
CA ARG A 163 4.05 -2.86 11.61
C ARG A 163 3.02 -3.98 11.56
N GLY A 164 1.74 -3.65 11.40
CA GLY A 164 0.69 -4.66 11.25
C GLY A 164 0.93 -5.61 10.07
N LEU A 165 1.37 -5.06 8.93
CA LEU A 165 1.77 -5.86 7.78
C LEU A 165 3.02 -6.71 8.05
N LEU A 166 4.00 -6.17 8.77
CA LEU A 166 5.22 -6.88 9.14
C LEU A 166 4.93 -8.06 10.07
N HIS A 167 4.16 -7.85 11.14
CA HIS A 167 3.77 -8.92 12.06
C HIS A 167 3.11 -10.07 11.29
N ALA A 168 2.17 -9.77 10.38
CA ALA A 168 1.57 -10.80 9.54
C ALA A 168 2.57 -11.52 8.63
N ALA A 169 3.52 -10.79 8.03
CA ALA A 169 4.57 -11.37 7.20
C ALA A 169 5.56 -12.25 8.00
N ALA A 170 5.78 -11.92 9.27
CA ALA A 170 6.59 -12.66 10.23
C ALA A 170 5.83 -13.83 10.91
N GLY A 171 4.64 -14.21 10.41
CA GLY A 171 3.88 -15.32 10.97
C GLY A 171 3.16 -15.01 12.29
N ARG A 172 2.97 -13.72 12.61
CA ARG A 172 2.24 -13.23 13.80
C ARG A 172 0.93 -12.52 13.40
N PRO A 173 -0.05 -13.24 12.80
CA PRO A 173 -1.25 -12.62 12.24
C PRO A 173 -2.12 -11.92 13.29
N GLY A 174 -2.18 -12.43 14.52
CA GLY A 174 -2.95 -11.80 15.61
C GLY A 174 -2.42 -10.41 15.99
N GLU A 175 -1.10 -10.29 16.18
CA GLU A 175 -0.44 -8.99 16.37
C GLU A 175 -0.67 -8.06 15.17
N GLY A 176 -0.57 -8.60 13.96
CA GLY A 176 -0.79 -7.85 12.72
C GLY A 176 -2.21 -7.26 12.61
N VAL A 177 -3.22 -8.06 12.93
CA VAL A 177 -4.62 -7.62 12.95
C VAL A 177 -4.84 -6.57 14.04
N SER A 178 -4.30 -6.79 15.25
CA SER A 178 -4.42 -5.85 16.36
C SER A 178 -3.91 -4.45 15.98
N GLU A 179 -2.72 -4.37 15.38
CA GLU A 179 -2.15 -3.09 14.94
C GLU A 179 -3.00 -2.38 13.87
N LEU A 180 -3.60 -3.14 12.94
CA LEU A 180 -4.42 -2.57 11.87
C LEU A 180 -5.78 -2.08 12.36
N PHE A 181 -6.43 -2.80 13.29
CA PHE A 181 -7.65 -2.33 13.94
C PHE A 181 -7.38 -1.09 14.79
N ALA A 182 -6.32 -1.11 15.60
CA ALA A 182 -5.88 0.04 16.39
C ALA A 182 -5.57 1.28 15.52
N CYS A 183 -5.05 1.07 14.30
CA CYS A 183 -4.88 2.11 13.30
C CYS A 183 -6.23 2.66 12.81
N GLY A 184 -7.16 1.77 12.44
CA GLY A 184 -8.50 2.13 11.97
C GLY A 184 -9.32 2.92 12.99
N GLU A 185 -9.33 2.48 14.25
CA GLU A 185 -10.02 3.16 15.35
C GLU A 185 -9.53 4.60 15.52
N ARG A 186 -8.21 4.81 15.53
CA ARG A 186 -7.59 6.13 15.69
C ARG A 186 -7.84 7.05 14.48
N LEU A 187 -7.79 6.51 13.27
CA LEU A 187 -8.14 7.25 12.05
C LEU A 187 -9.62 7.66 12.06
N GLY A 188 -10.51 6.76 12.49
CA GLY A 188 -11.94 7.01 12.64
C GLY A 188 -12.23 8.11 13.67
N ALA A 189 -11.63 8.02 14.86
CA ALA A 189 -11.77 9.03 15.92
C ALA A 189 -11.32 10.44 15.49
N ARG A 190 -10.42 10.54 14.51
CA ARG A 190 -9.90 11.79 13.96
C ARG A 190 -10.64 12.29 12.71
N GLY A 191 -11.55 11.49 12.16
CA GLY A 191 -12.18 11.80 10.87
C GLY A 191 -11.20 11.79 9.68
N THR A 192 -10.07 11.09 9.80
CA THR A 192 -9.02 11.00 8.76
C THR A 192 -8.93 9.60 8.12
N ASP A 193 -9.93 8.75 8.36
CA ASP A 193 -10.04 7.42 7.75
C ASP A 193 -10.31 7.52 6.25
N HIS A 194 -9.23 7.49 5.46
CA HIS A 194 -9.29 7.55 4.01
C HIS A 194 -8.62 6.32 3.37
N PRO A 195 -9.40 5.41 2.72
CA PRO A 195 -8.87 4.19 2.09
C PRO A 195 -7.86 4.39 0.95
N LEU A 196 -7.71 5.62 0.45
CA LEU A 196 -6.68 5.94 -0.54
C LEU A 196 -5.29 6.04 0.08
N VAL A 197 -5.23 6.47 1.34
CA VAL A 197 -3.99 6.80 2.06
C VAL A 197 -3.54 5.59 2.86
N LEU A 198 -4.40 5.08 3.75
CA LEU A 198 -4.13 3.91 4.61
C LEU A 198 -5.29 2.90 4.49
N PRO A 199 -5.20 1.90 3.59
CA PRO A 199 -6.24 0.90 3.37
C PRO A 199 -6.18 -0.20 4.45
N TRP A 200 -6.35 0.18 5.71
CA TRP A 200 -6.23 -0.73 6.85
C TRP A 200 -7.25 -1.87 6.82
N ARG A 201 -8.46 -1.63 6.27
CA ARG A 201 -9.51 -2.64 6.13
C ARG A 201 -9.08 -3.72 5.15
N SER A 202 -8.58 -3.36 3.97
CA SER A 202 -8.01 -4.32 3.02
C SER A 202 -6.83 -5.11 3.60
N ALA A 203 -5.94 -4.44 4.34
CA ALA A 203 -4.82 -5.10 4.99
C ALA A 203 -5.29 -6.14 6.04
N ALA A 204 -6.23 -5.76 6.91
CA ALA A 204 -6.77 -6.63 7.94
C ALA A 204 -7.59 -7.77 7.33
N ALA A 205 -8.43 -7.49 6.34
CA ALA A 205 -9.22 -8.49 5.62
C ALA A 205 -8.34 -9.57 5.00
N ARG A 206 -7.20 -9.20 4.40
CA ARG A 206 -6.24 -10.16 3.84
C ARG A 206 -5.67 -11.10 4.91
N ILE A 207 -5.33 -10.57 6.08
CA ILE A 207 -4.77 -11.38 7.19
C ILE A 207 -5.86 -12.28 7.78
N LEU A 208 -7.04 -11.73 8.04
CA LEU A 208 -8.22 -12.45 8.54
C LEU A 208 -8.61 -13.62 7.63
N ALA A 209 -8.62 -13.41 6.31
CA ALA A 209 -8.86 -14.47 5.34
C ALA A 209 -7.81 -15.60 5.44
N GLY A 210 -6.53 -15.23 5.62
CA GLY A 210 -5.44 -16.19 5.78
C GLY A 210 -5.55 -17.07 7.04
N ILE A 211 -6.24 -16.59 8.08
CA ILE A 211 -6.49 -17.34 9.33
C ILE A 211 -7.92 -17.91 9.40
N GLY A 212 -8.66 -17.93 8.29
CA GLY A 212 -9.99 -18.55 8.20
C GLY A 212 -11.17 -17.69 8.64
N ALA A 213 -10.95 -16.42 9.01
CA ALA A 213 -12.01 -15.49 9.42
C ALA A 213 -12.67 -14.76 8.22
N ALA A 214 -13.20 -15.53 7.26
CA ALA A 214 -13.66 -15.02 5.96
C ALA A 214 -14.85 -14.05 6.02
N GLU A 215 -15.76 -14.21 6.99
CA GLU A 215 -16.91 -13.31 7.16
C GLU A 215 -16.48 -11.92 7.65
N ALA A 216 -15.62 -11.88 8.67
CA ALA A 216 -15.06 -10.63 9.18
C ALA A 216 -14.23 -9.92 8.11
N ALA A 217 -13.41 -10.67 7.38
CA ALA A 217 -12.66 -10.17 6.24
C ALA A 217 -13.58 -9.58 5.16
N SER A 218 -14.70 -10.24 4.85
CA SER A 218 -15.67 -9.81 3.84
C SER A 218 -16.30 -8.47 4.20
N ARG A 219 -16.75 -8.31 5.45
CA ARG A 219 -17.37 -7.05 5.91
C ARG A 219 -16.42 -5.87 5.78
N LEU A 220 -15.16 -6.02 6.19
CA LEU A 220 -14.15 -4.96 6.13
C LEU A 220 -13.89 -4.49 4.69
N VAL A 221 -13.69 -5.43 3.76
CA VAL A 221 -13.41 -5.07 2.38
C VAL A 221 -14.64 -4.51 1.65
N ASP A 222 -15.85 -4.98 1.97
CA ASP A 222 -17.09 -4.42 1.42
C ASP A 222 -17.31 -2.98 1.88
N GLU A 223 -17.03 -2.69 3.15
CA GLU A 223 -17.06 -1.33 3.69
C GLU A 223 -16.03 -0.42 2.98
N GLU A 224 -14.80 -0.91 2.78
CA GLU A 224 -13.76 -0.16 2.07
C GLU A 224 -14.14 0.12 0.60
N ILE A 225 -14.72 -0.87 -0.09
CA ILE A 225 -15.23 -0.69 -1.46
C ILE A 225 -16.32 0.37 -1.50
N ALA A 226 -17.25 0.37 -0.53
CA ALA A 226 -18.30 1.38 -0.44
C ALA A 226 -17.73 2.80 -0.23
N LEU A 227 -16.71 2.95 0.63
CA LEU A 227 -15.98 4.20 0.82
C LEU A 227 -15.28 4.67 -0.47
N ILE A 228 -14.58 3.77 -1.15
CA ILE A 228 -13.85 4.06 -2.40
C ILE A 228 -14.82 4.46 -3.51
N ARG A 229 -15.99 3.82 -3.63
CA ARG A 229 -16.99 4.18 -4.65
C ARG A 229 -17.54 5.60 -4.50
N ARG A 230 -17.49 6.18 -3.31
CA ARG A 230 -17.97 7.57 -3.05
C ARG A 230 -17.01 8.66 -3.52
N GLY A 231 -15.72 8.36 -3.71
CA GLY A 231 -14.74 9.41 -4.06
C GLY A 231 -13.29 8.94 -4.22
N GLY A 232 -13.07 7.66 -4.49
CA GLY A 232 -11.75 7.04 -4.60
C GLY A 232 -11.18 7.01 -6.03
N THR A 233 -9.98 6.44 -6.16
CA THR A 233 -9.31 6.23 -7.45
C THR A 233 -9.60 4.86 -8.04
N ARG A 234 -9.37 4.71 -9.35
CA ARG A 234 -9.44 3.41 -10.04
C ARG A 234 -8.47 2.39 -9.43
N SER A 235 -7.27 2.83 -9.06
CA SER A 235 -6.28 1.93 -8.43
C SER A 235 -6.74 1.41 -7.08
N ALA A 236 -7.30 2.29 -6.22
CA ALA A 236 -7.79 1.88 -4.91
C ALA A 236 -8.94 0.89 -5.05
N LEU A 237 -9.88 1.12 -5.99
CA LEU A 237 -10.96 0.18 -6.26
C LEU A 237 -10.40 -1.16 -6.78
N GLY A 238 -9.45 -1.13 -7.72
CA GLY A 238 -8.81 -2.33 -8.23
C GLY A 238 -8.13 -3.14 -7.11
N ARG A 239 -7.39 -2.49 -6.22
CA ARG A 239 -6.77 -3.12 -5.04
C ARG A 239 -7.80 -3.73 -4.10
N ALA A 240 -8.86 -3.01 -3.76
CA ALA A 240 -9.90 -3.51 -2.86
C ALA A 240 -10.66 -4.71 -3.47
N LEU A 241 -10.98 -4.67 -4.77
CA LEU A 241 -11.61 -5.79 -5.49
C LEU A 241 -10.71 -7.03 -5.52
N ARG A 242 -9.40 -6.85 -5.66
CA ARG A 242 -8.43 -7.94 -5.57
C ARG A 242 -8.46 -8.59 -4.18
N ILE A 243 -8.46 -7.79 -3.11
CA ILE A 243 -8.59 -8.33 -1.75
C ILE A 243 -9.94 -9.02 -1.57
N ARG A 244 -11.04 -8.44 -2.06
CA ARG A 244 -12.38 -9.05 -2.01
C ARG A 244 -12.40 -10.43 -2.67
N ALA A 245 -11.77 -10.57 -3.82
CA ALA A 245 -11.66 -11.84 -4.52
C ALA A 245 -10.89 -12.89 -3.71
N MET A 246 -9.89 -12.49 -2.92
CA MET A 246 -9.15 -13.41 -2.08
C MET A 246 -9.89 -13.86 -0.82
N VAL A 247 -10.91 -13.11 -0.40
CA VAL A 247 -11.78 -13.48 0.71
C VAL A 247 -12.93 -14.41 0.24
N ARG A 248 -13.33 -14.32 -1.03
CA ARG A 248 -14.41 -15.14 -1.62
C ARG A 248 -13.84 -16.40 -2.28
N THR A 249 -14.73 -17.35 -2.56
CA THR A 249 -14.45 -18.56 -3.34
C THR A 249 -15.29 -18.59 -4.61
N GLY A 250 -14.91 -19.41 -5.59
CA GLY A 250 -15.72 -19.69 -6.77
C GLY A 250 -15.66 -18.64 -7.89
N SER A 251 -16.67 -18.67 -8.77
CA SER A 251 -16.76 -17.85 -9.99
C SER A 251 -16.80 -16.35 -9.72
N ASP A 252 -17.42 -15.94 -8.61
CA ASP A 252 -17.51 -14.54 -8.20
C ASP A 252 -16.12 -13.93 -7.98
N ALA A 253 -15.17 -14.71 -7.45
CA ALA A 253 -13.81 -14.25 -7.22
C ALA A 253 -13.06 -13.97 -8.54
N LEU A 254 -13.29 -14.76 -9.59
CA LEU A 254 -12.71 -14.51 -10.91
C LEU A 254 -13.26 -13.25 -11.56
N THR A 255 -14.58 -13.00 -11.45
CA THR A 255 -15.21 -11.76 -11.96
C THR A 255 -14.63 -10.52 -11.29
N LEU A 256 -14.43 -10.56 -9.96
CA LEU A 256 -13.81 -9.48 -9.20
C LEU A 256 -12.35 -9.24 -9.65
N LEU A 257 -11.58 -10.30 -9.92
CA LEU A 257 -10.22 -10.17 -10.42
C LEU A 257 -10.16 -9.67 -11.87
N ASP A 258 -11.10 -10.05 -12.74
CA ASP A 258 -11.20 -9.51 -14.09
C ASP A 258 -11.41 -7.98 -14.05
N GLU A 259 -12.28 -7.51 -13.17
CA GLU A 259 -12.48 -6.07 -12.96
C GLU A 259 -11.24 -5.39 -12.38
N SER A 260 -10.61 -6.01 -11.36
CA SER A 260 -9.38 -5.50 -10.75
C SER A 260 -8.24 -5.37 -11.78
N VAL A 261 -8.04 -6.37 -12.63
CA VAL A 261 -7.06 -6.36 -13.74
C VAL A 261 -7.34 -5.21 -14.69
N ARG A 262 -8.60 -5.04 -15.14
CA ARG A 262 -8.98 -3.93 -16.03
C ARG A 262 -8.70 -2.57 -15.42
N LEU A 263 -9.06 -2.38 -14.14
CA LEU A 263 -8.84 -1.11 -13.43
C LEU A 263 -7.36 -0.81 -13.26
N LEU A 264 -6.57 -1.77 -12.78
CA LEU A 264 -5.14 -1.56 -12.50
C LEU A 264 -4.30 -1.43 -13.77
N ALA A 265 -4.67 -2.10 -14.87
CA ALA A 265 -3.99 -1.98 -16.16
C ALA A 265 -3.97 -0.53 -16.68
N ALA A 266 -5.03 0.25 -16.38
CA ALA A 266 -5.18 1.64 -16.79
C ALA A 266 -4.56 2.65 -15.79
N THR A 267 -3.74 2.20 -14.84
CA THR A 267 -3.14 3.04 -13.81
C THR A 267 -1.62 2.92 -13.82
N PRO A 268 -0.88 3.91 -13.26
CA PRO A 268 0.57 3.81 -13.12
C PRO A 268 1.01 2.83 -12.01
N ARG A 269 0.08 2.14 -11.34
CA ARG A 269 0.34 1.23 -10.21
C ARG A 269 0.86 -0.13 -10.69
N ARG A 270 2.04 -0.15 -11.29
CA ARG A 270 2.56 -1.35 -11.99
C ARG A 270 2.81 -2.53 -11.06
N PHE A 271 3.24 -2.28 -9.82
CA PHE A 271 3.44 -3.36 -8.86
C PHE A 271 2.12 -4.03 -8.46
N GLU A 272 1.08 -3.24 -8.13
CA GLU A 272 -0.24 -3.76 -7.81
C GLU A 272 -0.86 -4.50 -9.01
N TYR A 273 -0.62 -4.01 -10.23
CA TYR A 273 -1.01 -4.70 -11.46
C TYR A 273 -0.30 -6.07 -11.62
N ALA A 274 1.01 -6.14 -11.37
CA ALA A 274 1.74 -7.41 -11.41
C ALA A 274 1.15 -8.41 -10.40
N GLN A 275 0.84 -7.93 -9.20
CA GLN A 275 0.29 -8.77 -8.14
C GLN A 275 -1.12 -9.30 -8.47
N VAL A 276 -2.03 -8.49 -9.04
CA VAL A 276 -3.37 -8.98 -9.44
C VAL A 276 -3.29 -10.03 -10.54
N LEU A 277 -2.34 -9.90 -11.48
CA LEU A 277 -2.16 -10.90 -12.54
C LEU A 277 -1.77 -12.27 -11.98
N VAL A 278 -0.87 -12.28 -11.00
CA VAL A 278 -0.46 -13.53 -10.32
C VAL A 278 -1.64 -14.13 -9.55
N ASP A 279 -2.38 -13.32 -8.79
CA ASP A 279 -3.52 -13.81 -8.00
C ASP A 279 -4.65 -14.34 -8.89
N GLN A 280 -4.97 -13.67 -10.00
CA GLN A 280 -5.95 -14.16 -10.96
C GLN A 280 -5.52 -15.48 -11.60
N ALA A 281 -4.24 -15.63 -11.93
CA ALA A 281 -3.77 -16.86 -12.51
C ALA A 281 -3.78 -18.05 -11.54
N VAL A 282 -3.59 -17.80 -10.24
CA VAL A 282 -3.78 -18.82 -9.20
C VAL A 282 -5.24 -19.30 -9.19
N LEU A 283 -6.21 -18.38 -9.21
CA LEU A 283 -7.63 -18.77 -9.28
C LEU A 283 -7.99 -19.47 -10.60
N LEU A 284 -7.44 -19.03 -11.73
CA LEU A 284 -7.64 -19.72 -13.02
C LEU A 284 -7.09 -21.15 -13.00
N THR A 285 -5.97 -21.36 -12.31
CA THR A 285 -5.38 -22.70 -12.15
C THR A 285 -6.30 -23.59 -11.31
N ALA A 286 -6.83 -23.07 -10.19
CA ALA A 286 -7.80 -23.78 -9.36
C ALA A 286 -9.10 -24.11 -10.12
N ALA A 287 -9.56 -23.19 -10.98
CA ALA A 287 -10.70 -23.39 -11.88
C ALA A 287 -10.40 -24.27 -13.10
N ARG A 288 -9.27 -24.99 -13.13
CA ARG A 288 -8.80 -25.85 -14.24
C ARG A 288 -8.62 -25.15 -15.59
N ARG A 289 -8.57 -23.81 -15.63
CA ARG A 289 -8.31 -22.96 -16.82
C ARG A 289 -6.80 -22.74 -17.05
N ARG A 290 -6.02 -23.83 -16.99
CA ARG A 290 -4.54 -23.80 -17.00
C ARG A 290 -3.90 -23.06 -18.20
N PRO A 291 -4.38 -23.17 -19.45
CA PRO A 291 -3.80 -22.42 -20.56
C PRO A 291 -3.87 -20.90 -20.37
N GLN A 292 -5.00 -20.40 -19.86
CA GLN A 292 -5.18 -18.99 -19.55
C GLN A 292 -4.31 -18.56 -18.39
N ALA A 293 -4.25 -19.36 -17.32
CA ALA A 293 -3.39 -19.13 -16.17
C ALA A 293 -1.92 -18.97 -16.59
N ARG A 294 -1.40 -19.87 -17.43
CA ARG A 294 -0.01 -19.80 -17.92
C ARG A 294 0.27 -18.55 -18.74
N ARG A 295 -0.66 -18.12 -19.61
CA ARG A 295 -0.51 -16.87 -20.38
C ARG A 295 -0.37 -15.69 -19.41
N GLN A 296 -1.24 -15.64 -18.43
CA GLN A 296 -1.27 -14.56 -17.45
C GLN A 296 -0.05 -14.54 -16.53
N LEU A 297 0.43 -15.71 -16.11
CA LEU A 297 1.64 -15.84 -15.29
C LEU A 297 2.90 -15.42 -16.02
N ARG A 298 2.98 -15.56 -17.35
CA ARG A 298 4.12 -15.02 -18.11
C ARG A 298 4.17 -13.51 -18.04
N GLU A 299 3.02 -12.85 -18.20
CA GLU A 299 2.92 -11.39 -18.06
C GLU A 299 3.22 -10.95 -16.63
N GLY A 300 2.59 -11.61 -15.64
CA GLY A 300 2.81 -11.34 -14.22
C GLY A 300 4.27 -11.53 -13.80
N LEU A 301 4.93 -12.61 -14.22
CA LEU A 301 6.35 -12.86 -13.97
C LEU A 301 7.25 -11.80 -14.63
N ALA A 302 6.98 -11.46 -15.90
CA ALA A 302 7.75 -10.43 -16.58
C ALA A 302 7.61 -9.06 -15.89
N LEU A 303 6.42 -8.73 -15.40
CA LEU A 303 6.19 -7.52 -14.62
C LEU A 303 6.82 -7.57 -13.24
N ALA A 304 6.74 -8.70 -12.53
CA ALA A 304 7.38 -8.87 -11.22
C ALA A 304 8.90 -8.65 -11.30
N ARG A 305 9.54 -9.21 -12.35
CA ARG A 305 10.95 -9.00 -12.67
C ARG A 305 11.27 -7.54 -12.95
N ARG A 306 10.49 -6.88 -13.82
CA ARG A 306 10.65 -5.44 -14.10
C ARG A 306 10.45 -4.60 -12.85
N CYS A 307 9.56 -5.01 -11.96
CA CYS A 307 9.34 -4.32 -10.70
C CYS A 307 10.48 -4.52 -9.70
N GLY A 308 11.29 -5.56 -9.86
CA GLY A 308 12.36 -5.91 -8.92
C GLY A 308 11.83 -6.48 -7.61
N SER A 309 10.74 -7.27 -7.62
CA SER A 309 10.26 -8.00 -6.44
C SER A 309 10.65 -9.49 -6.54
N PRO A 310 11.69 -9.95 -5.82
CA PRO A 310 12.05 -11.36 -5.77
C PRO A 310 10.90 -12.23 -5.21
N ALA A 311 10.20 -11.75 -4.17
CA ALA A 311 9.08 -12.47 -3.57
C ALA A 311 7.92 -12.70 -4.55
N LEU A 312 7.53 -11.68 -5.34
CA LEU A 312 6.46 -11.84 -6.32
C LEU A 312 6.91 -12.68 -7.52
N GLU A 313 8.19 -12.56 -7.94
CA GLU A 313 8.76 -13.44 -8.96
C GLU A 313 8.70 -14.91 -8.53
N GLU A 314 9.11 -15.22 -7.29
CA GLU A 314 9.05 -16.58 -6.78
C GLU A 314 7.62 -17.10 -6.76
N ARG A 315 6.68 -16.32 -6.21
CA ARG A 315 5.25 -16.66 -6.23
C ARG A 315 4.72 -16.94 -7.63
N ALA A 316 5.10 -16.13 -8.62
CA ALA A 316 4.69 -16.32 -10.01
C ALA A 316 5.31 -17.59 -10.61
N ARG A 317 6.57 -17.90 -10.30
CA ARG A 317 7.24 -19.14 -10.74
C ARG A 317 6.58 -20.38 -10.15
N THR A 318 6.33 -20.40 -8.84
CA THR A 318 5.62 -21.49 -8.17
C THR A 318 4.23 -21.70 -8.78
N ALA A 319 3.47 -20.63 -9.00
CA ALA A 319 2.15 -20.70 -9.62
C ALA A 319 2.21 -21.19 -11.08
N TYR A 320 3.25 -20.81 -11.84
CA TYR A 320 3.45 -21.27 -13.22
C TYR A 320 3.75 -22.77 -13.28
N ALA A 321 4.56 -23.29 -12.36
CA ALA A 321 4.81 -24.72 -12.22
C ALA A 321 3.51 -25.47 -11.85
N ALA A 322 2.73 -24.97 -10.89
CA ALA A 322 1.44 -25.53 -10.51
C ALA A 322 0.40 -25.55 -11.65
N ALA A 323 0.49 -24.61 -12.59
CA ALA A 323 -0.32 -24.57 -13.82
C ALA A 323 0.17 -25.53 -14.93
N GLY A 324 1.16 -26.39 -14.63
CA GLY A 324 1.75 -27.36 -15.56
C GLY A 324 2.73 -26.74 -16.56
N GLY A 325 3.28 -25.57 -16.25
CA GLY A 325 4.33 -24.96 -17.06
C GLY A 325 5.69 -25.55 -16.72
N LYS A 326 6.50 -25.87 -17.75
CA LYS A 326 7.91 -26.24 -17.53
C LYS A 326 8.71 -24.98 -17.15
N PRO A 327 9.58 -25.03 -16.13
CA PRO A 327 10.52 -23.94 -15.83
C PRO A 327 11.36 -23.66 -17.09
N ARG A 328 11.52 -22.40 -17.46
CA ARG A 328 12.61 -22.02 -18.37
C ARG A 328 13.85 -21.83 -17.52
N PRO A 329 15.02 -22.38 -17.91
CA PRO A 329 16.26 -22.06 -17.22
C PRO A 329 16.48 -20.55 -17.27
N ALA A 330 17.03 -20.03 -16.16
CA ALA A 330 17.29 -18.61 -15.93
C ALA A 330 18.28 -18.04 -16.96
#